data_AF-A0A0Q8DSY1-F1
#
_entry.id   AF-A0A0Q8DSY1-F1
#
_cell.length_a   1.000
_cell.length_b   1.000
_cell.length_c   1.000
_cell.angle_alpha   90.00
_cell.angle_beta   90.00
_cell.angle_gamma   90.00
#
_symmetry.space_group_name_H-M   'P 1'
#
loop_
_entity.id
_entity.type
_entity.pdbx_description
1 polymer ?
#
loop_
_entity_poly.entity_id
_entity_poly.type
_entity_poly.pdbx_seq_one_letter_code
_entity_poly.pdbx_strand_id
1 'polypeptide(L)'
;MAWDDIDLDALRRLRNVSYYFRYPLTRRDFHVLRMDDRAQGHYASKALHSGFTPDGRVDRTTPYNGDIATLFLPLDARVPADAQLLLTHVDPARIVHPNGSRNWVAIRDAAENCIRETLRQRDAR
;
A
#
# COMPACT_ATOMS: atom_id res chain seq x y z
N MET A 1 -3.11 -13.15 -18.25
CA MET A 1 -3.44 -13.31 -16.83
C MET A 1 -4.12 -12.03 -16.39
N ALA A 2 -5.41 -12.10 -16.07
CA ALA A 2 -6.11 -10.95 -15.54
C ALA A 2 -5.59 -10.67 -14.12
N TRP A 3 -5.77 -9.44 -13.63
CA TRP A 3 -5.58 -9.12 -12.20
C TRP A 3 -6.17 -10.23 -11.33
N ASP A 4 -7.39 -10.70 -11.67
CA ASP A 4 -8.18 -11.76 -11.01
C ASP A 4 -7.47 -13.10 -10.80
N ASP A 5 -6.42 -13.37 -11.55
CA ASP A 5 -5.68 -14.64 -11.48
C ASP A 5 -4.43 -14.55 -10.57
N ILE A 6 -4.03 -13.36 -10.11
CA ILE A 6 -2.87 -13.21 -9.22
C ILE A 6 -3.12 -13.92 -7.88
N ASP A 7 -2.22 -14.83 -7.53
CA ASP A 7 -2.19 -15.52 -6.24
C ASP A 7 -1.78 -14.55 -5.11
N LEU A 8 -2.78 -14.03 -4.40
CA LEU A 8 -2.59 -13.11 -3.28
C LEU A 8 -1.95 -13.77 -2.05
N ASP A 9 -2.08 -15.09 -1.91
CA ASP A 9 -1.42 -15.81 -0.82
C ASP A 9 0.07 -15.96 -1.10
N ALA A 10 0.46 -16.24 -2.34
CA ALA A 10 1.85 -16.22 -2.77
C ALA A 10 2.45 -14.80 -2.67
N LEU A 11 1.70 -13.77 -3.06
CA LEU A 11 2.08 -12.36 -2.88
C LEU A 11 2.41 -12.04 -1.42
N ARG A 12 1.53 -12.46 -0.49
CA ARG A 12 1.72 -12.25 0.95
C ARG A 12 2.95 -12.99 1.50
N ARG A 13 3.39 -14.08 0.87
CA ARG A 13 4.59 -14.84 1.28
C ARG A 13 5.89 -14.17 0.87
N LEU A 14 5.87 -13.18 -0.03
CA LEU A 14 7.06 -12.40 -0.35
C LEU A 14 7.54 -11.66 0.91
N ARG A 15 8.83 -11.79 1.23
CA ARG A 15 9.39 -11.32 2.52
C ARG A 15 9.12 -9.84 2.77
N ASN A 16 9.34 -9.00 1.77
CA ASN A 16 9.08 -7.56 1.82
C ASN A 16 7.58 -7.24 2.02
N VAL A 17 6.69 -7.96 1.34
CA VAL A 17 5.23 -7.79 1.50
C VAL A 17 4.78 -8.23 2.89
N SER A 18 5.20 -9.42 3.32
CA SER A 18 4.84 -10.03 4.60
C SER A 18 5.21 -9.16 5.81
N TYR A 19 6.28 -8.36 5.69
CA TYR A 19 6.74 -7.46 6.73
C TYR A 19 5.67 -6.40 7.08
N TYR A 20 5.03 -5.81 6.06
CA TYR A 20 4.03 -4.74 6.20
C TYR A 20 2.58 -5.28 6.19
N PHE A 21 2.27 -6.25 5.34
CA PHE A 21 0.95 -6.84 5.12
C PHE A 21 0.86 -8.22 5.77
N ARG A 22 0.87 -8.24 7.11
CA ARG A 22 0.85 -9.46 7.93
C ARG A 22 -0.49 -10.22 7.96
N TYR A 23 -1.52 -9.70 7.32
CA TYR A 23 -2.88 -10.27 7.28
C TYR A 23 -3.19 -10.81 5.88
N PRO A 24 -4.15 -11.75 5.74
CA PRO A 24 -4.59 -12.23 4.43
C PRO A 24 -5.03 -11.05 3.55
N LEU A 25 -4.45 -10.95 2.36
CA LEU A 25 -4.84 -9.96 1.36
C LEU A 25 -6.02 -10.49 0.58
N THR A 26 -7.04 -9.66 0.41
CA THR A 26 -8.23 -9.95 -0.39
C THR A 26 -8.36 -8.91 -1.49
N ARG A 27 -9.13 -9.23 -2.53
CA ARG A 27 -9.39 -8.29 -3.63
C ARG A 27 -10.04 -6.98 -3.20
N ARG A 28 -10.78 -7.00 -2.07
CA ARG A 28 -11.44 -5.82 -1.52
C ARG A 28 -10.46 -4.83 -0.88
N ASP A 29 -9.25 -5.28 -0.56
CA ASP A 29 -8.19 -4.41 -0.02
C ASP A 29 -7.54 -3.55 -1.11
N PHE A 30 -7.80 -3.87 -2.39
CA PHE A 30 -7.19 -3.19 -3.52
C PHE A 30 -8.13 -2.19 -4.17
N HIS A 31 -7.56 -1.04 -4.54
CA HIS A 31 -8.18 0.04 -5.28
C HIS A 31 -7.57 0.14 -6.67
N VAL A 32 -8.38 0.51 -7.67
CA VAL A 32 -7.87 0.76 -9.02
C VAL A 32 -7.14 2.10 -9.03
N LEU A 33 -5.87 2.11 -9.43
CA LEU A 33 -5.16 3.36 -9.75
C LEU A 33 -5.51 3.79 -11.17
N ARG A 34 -5.92 5.05 -11.32
CA ARG A 34 -6.12 5.69 -12.63
C ARG A 34 -5.18 6.88 -12.83
N MET A 35 -4.70 7.02 -14.07
CA MET A 35 -3.98 8.18 -14.60
C MET A 35 -4.58 8.53 -15.95
N ASP A 36 -4.97 9.79 -16.14
CA ASP A 36 -5.62 10.30 -17.36
C ASP A 36 -6.79 9.40 -17.82
N ASP A 37 -7.67 9.05 -16.86
CA ASP A 37 -8.81 8.14 -16.99
C ASP A 37 -8.49 6.69 -17.42
N ARG A 38 -7.22 6.33 -17.56
CA ARG A 38 -6.76 4.97 -17.84
C ARG A 38 -6.35 4.27 -16.57
N ALA A 39 -6.80 3.02 -16.40
CA ALA A 39 -6.29 2.17 -15.33
C ALA A 39 -4.79 1.93 -15.53
N GLN A 40 -4.03 1.92 -14.43
CA GLN A 40 -2.59 1.66 -14.43
C GLN A 40 -2.24 0.42 -13.59
N GLY A 41 -3.15 0.02 -12.70
CA GLY A 41 -3.03 -1.18 -11.90
C GLY A 41 -3.95 -1.14 -10.69
N HIS A 42 -3.65 -1.98 -9.72
CA HIS A 42 -4.37 -2.09 -8.45
C HIS A 42 -3.42 -1.84 -7.29
N TYR A 43 -3.88 -1.21 -6.22
CA TYR A 43 -3.04 -0.97 -5.05
C TYR A 43 -3.77 -1.16 -3.74
N ALA A 44 -3.06 -1.66 -2.74
CA ALA A 44 -3.48 -1.64 -1.33
C ALA A 44 -2.56 -0.71 -0.55
N SER A 45 -3.09 0.00 0.44
CA SER A 45 -2.30 0.92 1.27
C SER A 45 -2.66 0.82 2.75
N LYS A 46 -1.68 1.12 3.62
CA LYS A 46 -1.89 1.23 5.06
C LYS A 46 -0.91 2.19 5.71
N ALA A 47 -1.40 2.97 6.67
CA ALA A 47 -0.55 3.72 7.58
C ALA A 47 0.14 2.79 8.59
N LEU A 48 1.36 3.14 8.98
CA LEU A 48 2.18 2.36 9.91
C LEU A 48 2.20 3.01 11.31
N HIS A 49 2.21 2.15 12.32
CA HIS A 49 2.38 2.56 13.72
C HIS A 49 3.86 2.61 14.09
N SER A 50 4.22 3.45 15.05
CA SER A 50 5.61 3.63 15.50
C SER A 50 6.17 2.46 16.32
N GLY A 51 5.29 1.68 16.97
CA GLY A 51 5.68 0.69 17.97
C GLY A 51 5.49 -0.76 17.57
N PHE A 52 6.30 -1.62 18.19
CA PHE A 52 6.07 -3.05 18.28
C PHE A 52 5.85 -3.44 19.74
N THR A 53 4.96 -4.40 19.98
CA THR A 53 4.77 -5.05 21.27
C THR A 53 5.99 -5.92 21.60
N PRO A 54 6.20 -6.34 22.86
CA PRO A 54 7.34 -7.18 23.24
C PRO A 54 7.44 -8.51 22.48
N ASP A 55 6.31 -9.05 22.00
CA ASP A 55 6.22 -10.23 21.14
C ASP A 55 6.41 -9.92 19.63
N GLY A 56 6.82 -8.70 19.27
CA GLY A 56 7.16 -8.30 17.90
C GLY A 56 5.97 -8.06 16.99
N ARG A 57 4.75 -7.91 17.54
CA ARG A 57 3.55 -7.51 16.79
C ARG A 57 3.47 -6.00 16.71
N VAL A 58 2.71 -5.48 15.74
CA VAL A 58 2.48 -4.03 15.66
C VAL A 58 1.66 -3.58 16.87
N ASP A 59 2.18 -2.62 17.63
CA ASP A 59 1.47 -2.02 18.76
C ASP A 59 0.54 -0.91 18.26
N ARG A 60 -0.76 -1.23 18.20
CA ARG A 60 -1.81 -0.32 17.72
C ARG A 60 -2.17 0.79 18.71
N THR A 61 -1.63 0.75 19.92
CA THR A 61 -1.78 1.83 20.91
C THR A 61 -0.79 2.97 20.67
N THR A 62 0.30 2.70 19.96
CA THR A 62 1.23 3.76 19.54
C THR A 62 0.64 4.61 18.42
N PRO A 63 1.03 5.90 18.33
CA PRO A 63 0.59 6.76 17.24
C PRO A 63 1.09 6.22 15.88
N TYR A 64 0.44 6.67 14.80
CA TYR A 64 0.99 6.48 13.46
C TYR A 64 2.31 7.26 13.31
N ASN A 65 3.26 6.69 12.58
CA ASN A 65 4.60 7.27 12.44
C ASN A 65 4.75 8.20 11.21
N GLY A 66 3.68 8.34 10.40
CA GLY A 66 3.72 9.11 9.15
C GLY A 66 3.97 8.28 7.90
N ASP A 67 4.46 7.04 8.05
CA ASP A 67 4.74 6.18 6.90
C ASP A 67 3.48 5.48 6.40
N ILE A 68 3.38 5.40 5.09
CA ILE A 68 2.34 4.67 4.37
C ILE A 68 3.03 3.61 3.51
N ALA A 69 2.72 2.34 3.79
CA ALA A 69 3.11 1.22 2.96
C ALA A 69 2.06 0.98 1.88
N THR A 70 2.51 0.92 0.63
CA THR A 70 1.67 0.76 -0.55
C THR A 70 2.15 -0.45 -1.34
N LEU A 71 1.25 -1.39 -1.57
CA LEU A 71 1.48 -2.55 -2.42
C LEU A 71 0.78 -2.31 -3.76
N PHE A 72 1.56 -2.07 -4.81
CA PHE A 72 1.07 -1.78 -6.15
C PHE A 72 1.28 -2.97 -7.09
N LEU A 73 0.25 -3.32 -7.83
CA LEU A 73 0.23 -4.37 -8.84
C LEU A 73 -0.08 -3.73 -10.20
N PRO A 74 0.93 -3.54 -11.05
CA PRO A 74 0.77 -3.01 -12.41
C PRO A 74 -0.25 -3.80 -13.23
N LEU A 75 -0.87 -3.16 -14.24
CA LEU A 75 -1.83 -3.83 -15.14
C LEU A 75 -1.23 -5.02 -15.90
N ASP A 76 0.05 -4.96 -16.21
CA ASP A 76 0.79 -6.00 -16.92
C ASP A 76 1.33 -7.09 -15.98
N ALA A 77 1.12 -6.99 -14.67
CA ALA A 77 1.51 -8.02 -13.71
C ALA A 77 0.93 -9.39 -14.09
N ARG A 78 1.79 -10.40 -14.10
CA ARG A 78 1.47 -11.81 -14.39
C ARG A 78 1.83 -12.72 -13.23
N VAL A 79 2.69 -12.29 -12.32
CA VAL A 79 3.06 -13.07 -11.14
C VAL A 79 3.10 -12.19 -9.90
N PRO A 80 2.95 -12.78 -8.70
CA PRO A 80 3.07 -12.03 -7.46
C PRO A 80 4.37 -11.22 -7.33
N ALA A 81 5.45 -11.70 -7.93
CA ALA A 81 6.75 -11.02 -7.92
C ALA A 81 6.78 -9.70 -8.71
N ASP A 82 5.80 -9.44 -9.58
CA ASP A 82 5.66 -8.17 -10.31
C ASP A 82 5.11 -7.05 -9.42
N ALA A 83 4.64 -7.39 -8.21
CA ALA A 83 4.18 -6.42 -7.24
C ALA A 83 5.32 -5.53 -6.76
N GLN A 84 5.01 -4.25 -6.61
CA GLN A 84 5.91 -3.23 -6.09
C GLN A 84 5.47 -2.81 -4.70
N LEU A 85 6.40 -2.84 -3.78
CA LEU A 85 6.21 -2.30 -2.44
C LEU A 85 6.86 -0.92 -2.38
N LEU A 86 6.04 0.10 -2.16
CA LEU A 86 6.44 1.50 -2.09
C LEU A 86 6.18 2.03 -0.68
N LEU A 87 7.06 2.92 -0.23
CA LEU A 87 6.91 3.65 1.03
C LEU A 87 6.87 5.13 0.71
N THR A 88 5.92 5.83 1.34
CA THR A 88 5.87 7.29 1.32
C THR A 88 5.63 7.79 2.73
N HIS A 89 6.02 9.03 2.99
CA HIS A 89 5.89 9.68 4.27
C HIS A 89 4.95 10.88 4.17
N VAL A 90 4.06 11.01 5.14
CA VAL A 90 3.21 12.18 5.34
C VAL A 90 3.32 12.65 6.79
N ASP A 91 2.95 13.90 7.05
CA ASP A 91 2.75 14.37 8.41
C ASP A 91 1.79 13.41 9.16
N PRO A 92 2.21 12.81 10.30
CA PRO A 92 1.37 11.91 11.07
C PRO A 92 0.00 12.49 11.44
N ALA A 93 -0.10 13.81 11.64
CA ALA A 93 -1.36 14.49 11.94
C ALA A 93 -2.39 14.40 10.80
N ARG A 94 -1.96 14.10 9.57
CA ARG A 94 -2.86 13.92 8.43
C ARG A 94 -3.51 12.54 8.38
N ILE A 95 -2.97 11.55 9.10
CA ILE A 95 -3.43 10.14 9.05
C ILE A 95 -4.73 9.93 9.82
N VAL A 96 -5.00 10.76 10.84
CA VAL A 96 -6.15 10.62 11.73
C VAL A 96 -6.90 11.94 11.80
N HIS A 97 -8.23 11.89 11.68
CA HIS A 97 -9.08 13.05 11.91
C HIS A 97 -9.11 13.44 13.40
N PRO A 98 -9.51 14.67 13.76
CA PRO A 98 -9.65 15.08 15.17
C PRO A 98 -10.56 14.17 16.01
N ASN A 99 -11.50 13.45 15.37
CA ASN A 99 -12.40 12.49 16.03
C ASN A 99 -11.78 11.10 16.26
N GLY A 100 -10.49 10.91 15.95
CA GLY A 100 -9.77 9.63 16.13
C GLY A 100 -9.98 8.61 15.01
N SER A 101 -10.82 8.90 14.01
CA SER A 101 -11.00 8.02 12.84
C SER A 101 -9.87 8.19 11.81
N ARG A 102 -9.55 7.13 11.07
CA ARG A 102 -8.54 7.18 10.00
C ARG A 102 -9.00 8.09 8.86
N ASN A 103 -8.12 8.99 8.44
CA ASN A 103 -8.28 9.77 7.23
C ASN A 103 -7.89 8.95 6.01
N TRP A 104 -8.79 8.09 5.56
CA TRP A 104 -8.56 7.22 4.41
C TRP A 104 -8.35 7.97 3.10
N VAL A 105 -8.84 9.20 2.98
CA VAL A 105 -8.59 10.04 1.81
C VAL A 105 -7.11 10.42 1.78
N ALA A 106 -6.56 10.98 2.86
CA ALA A 106 -5.15 11.36 2.91
C ALA A 106 -4.20 10.15 2.73
N ILE A 107 -4.54 8.99 3.30
CA ILE A 107 -3.73 7.76 3.14
C ILE A 107 -3.70 7.32 1.67
N ARG A 108 -4.87 7.28 1.02
CA ARG A 108 -4.98 6.87 -0.39
C ARG A 108 -4.32 7.88 -1.32
N ASP A 109 -4.54 9.17 -1.11
CA ASP A 109 -3.92 10.23 -1.92
C ASP A 109 -2.39 10.14 -1.89
N ALA A 110 -1.81 9.93 -0.71
CA ALA A 110 -0.37 9.76 -0.55
C ALA A 110 0.14 8.49 -1.28
N ALA A 111 -0.58 7.37 -1.15
CA ALA A 111 -0.27 6.14 -1.86
C ALA A 111 -0.33 6.32 -3.38
N GLU A 112 -1.39 6.92 -3.91
CA GLU A 112 -1.56 7.17 -5.34
C GLU A 112 -0.48 8.11 -5.87
N ASN A 113 -0.16 9.19 -5.17
CA ASN A 113 0.89 10.12 -5.58
C ASN A 113 2.25 9.43 -5.65
N CYS A 114 2.58 8.61 -4.64
CA CYS A 114 3.81 7.81 -4.63
C CYS A 114 3.90 6.86 -5.83
N ILE A 115 2.80 6.15 -6.17
CA ILE A 115 2.77 5.28 -7.35
C ILE A 115 2.92 6.10 -8.63
N ARG A 116 2.17 7.22 -8.77
CA ARG A 116 2.22 8.09 -9.97
C ARG A 116 3.62 8.64 -10.22
N GLU A 117 4.32 9.08 -9.16
CA GLU A 117 5.71 9.54 -9.26
C GLU A 117 6.64 8.42 -9.72
N THR A 118 6.48 7.22 -9.15
CA THR A 118 7.25 6.03 -9.54
C THR A 118 7.03 5.68 -11.02
N LEU A 119 5.79 5.72 -11.50
CA LEU A 119 5.47 5.46 -12.90
C LEU A 119 6.08 6.52 -13.84
N ARG A 120 5.92 7.80 -13.53
CA ARG A 120 6.52 8.90 -14.32
C ARG A 120 8.05 8.79 -14.42
N GLN A 121 8.72 8.36 -13.35
CA GLN A 121 10.17 8.16 -13.35
C GLN A 121 10.62 6.97 -14.20
N ARG A 122 9.75 5.97 -14.41
CA ARG A 122 10.03 4.83 -15.30
C ARG A 122 9.87 5.23 -16.75
N ASP A 123 8.84 6.00 -17.08
CA ASP A 123 8.59 6.45 -18.47
C ASP A 123 9.64 7.45 -18.97
N ALA A 124 10.33 8.14 -18.06
CA ALA A 124 11.40 9.08 -18.39
C ALA A 124 12.77 8.43 -18.62
N ARG A 125 12.90 7.11 -18.45
CA ARG A 125 14.14 6.34 -18.63
C ARG A 125 14.09 5.52 -19.90
#